data_AF-A0A537P313-F1
#
_entry.id   AF-A0A537P313-F1
#
_cell.length_a   1.000
_cell.length_b   1.000
_cell.length_c   1.000
_cell.angle_alpha   90.00
_cell.angle_beta   90.00
_cell.angle_gamma   90.00
#
_symmetry.space_group_name_H-M   'P 1'
#
loop_
_entity.id
_entity.type
_entity.pdbx_description
1 polymer ?
#
loop_
_entity_poly.entity_id
_entity_poly.type
_entity_poly.pdbx_seq_one_letter_code
_entity_poly.pdbx_strand_id
1 'polypeptide(L)'
;QFEKVEIAAVCQCSGERRGFSDPHVPGVEWGNGAIGNARWGGVRLKDVLDKVGLAKKALEVSFNGADGPVVDKTPDFVKSVPVWKAVDENTLIAFEMNGEPLPHWNGFPARIIVPGWTATYWMKHIVDIDVLKEPLQNFWVNTAYRIPKGLFPVVQRFVSQEPVDSPTTPITEIVVNSLITNLEDGAEVKAGRPVDIKGIAWDGGYGIIEVAVSTDSGSTWTSAKLGKDLGRFAWRQWTHSFTPGQAGAATIIVRARNAAGATQVDKLLFNGAGYHNNIAQQLALKVV
;
A
#
# COMPACT_ATOMS: atom_id res chain seq x y z
N GLN A 1 23.99 -13.37 15.32
CA GLN A 1 23.80 -11.92 15.20
C GLN A 1 23.65 -11.61 13.73
N PHE A 2 22.71 -10.76 13.35
CA PHE A 2 22.43 -10.39 11.96
C PHE A 2 22.71 -8.90 11.77
N GLU A 3 22.94 -8.46 10.53
CA GLU A 3 23.09 -7.04 10.20
C GLU A 3 21.75 -6.31 10.42
N LYS A 4 21.80 -5.18 11.13
CA LYS A 4 20.65 -4.28 11.22
C LYS A 4 20.59 -3.40 9.97
N VAL A 5 19.43 -3.37 9.35
CA VAL A 5 19.14 -2.55 8.17
C VAL A 5 17.94 -1.65 8.42
N GLU A 6 17.83 -0.57 7.66
CA GLU A 6 16.70 0.36 7.72
C GLU A 6 16.12 0.59 6.33
N ILE A 7 14.78 0.68 6.25
CA ILE A 7 14.08 1.02 5.01
C ILE A 7 12.90 1.95 5.28
N ALA A 8 12.75 3.01 4.48
CA ALA A 8 11.52 3.79 4.47
C ALA A 8 10.49 3.11 3.57
N ALA A 9 9.33 2.76 4.12
CA ALA A 9 8.29 2.03 3.37
C ALA A 9 6.87 2.39 3.81
N VAL A 10 5.98 2.49 2.81
CA VAL A 10 4.53 2.63 2.98
C VAL A 10 3.92 1.30 3.40
N CYS A 11 3.13 1.34 4.48
CA CYS A 11 2.23 0.30 4.92
C CYS A 11 0.79 0.73 4.58
N GLN A 12 0.20 0.13 3.55
CA GLN A 12 -1.17 0.43 3.09
C GLN A 12 -2.10 -0.76 3.30
N CYS A 13 -3.25 -0.53 3.92
CA CYS A 13 -4.33 -1.52 3.97
C CYS A 13 -4.84 -1.84 2.57
N SER A 14 -5.13 -3.12 2.29
CA SER A 14 -5.74 -3.56 1.02
C SER A 14 -7.02 -2.79 0.69
N GLY A 15 -7.80 -2.45 1.73
CA GLY A 15 -9.08 -1.74 1.64
C GLY A 15 -9.01 -0.24 1.86
N GLU A 16 -7.82 0.35 1.72
CA GLU A 16 -7.69 1.81 1.65
C GLU A 16 -8.68 2.37 0.60
N ARG A 17 -9.41 3.44 0.97
CA ARG A 17 -10.47 4.08 0.17
C ARG A 17 -11.70 3.20 -0.12
N ARG A 18 -11.94 2.13 0.66
CA ARG A 18 -13.16 1.31 0.54
C ARG A 18 -14.44 2.12 0.72
N GLY A 19 -14.47 3.05 1.67
CA GLY A 19 -15.65 3.86 1.99
C GLY A 19 -16.15 4.73 0.84
N PHE A 20 -15.34 4.88 -0.21
CA PHE A 20 -15.70 5.59 -1.45
C PHE A 20 -16.14 4.65 -2.58
N SER A 21 -16.34 3.35 -2.31
CA SER A 21 -16.83 2.41 -3.31
C SER A 21 -18.29 2.69 -3.64
N ASP A 22 -18.60 2.80 -4.93
CA ASP A 22 -19.95 2.83 -5.47
C ASP A 22 -20.05 1.79 -6.61
N PRO A 23 -20.87 0.72 -6.47
CA PRO A 23 -21.74 0.44 -5.32
C PRO A 23 -20.97 0.17 -4.03
N HIS A 24 -21.65 0.38 -2.89
CA HIS A 24 -21.13 0.10 -1.56
C HIS A 24 -20.77 -1.39 -1.40
N VAL A 25 -19.72 -1.67 -0.62
CA VAL A 25 -19.22 -3.02 -0.35
C VAL A 25 -18.92 -3.18 1.13
N PRO A 26 -19.13 -4.37 1.72
CA PRO A 26 -18.91 -4.58 3.15
C PRO A 26 -17.42 -4.53 3.52
N GLY A 27 -17.14 -4.00 4.71
CA GLY A 27 -15.82 -4.03 5.33
C GLY A 27 -15.64 -2.90 6.35
N VAL A 28 -14.39 -2.59 6.68
CA VAL A 28 -14.09 -1.31 7.34
C VAL A 28 -14.10 -0.23 6.28
N GLU A 29 -14.94 0.79 6.49
CA GLU A 29 -15.19 1.89 5.55
C GLU A 29 -14.08 2.95 5.60
N TRP A 30 -12.87 2.54 5.21
CA TRP A 30 -11.71 3.42 5.17
C TRP A 30 -11.90 4.55 4.16
N GLY A 31 -11.61 5.78 4.60
CA GLY A 31 -11.35 6.93 3.73
C GLY A 31 -9.93 6.91 3.18
N ASN A 32 -9.25 8.06 3.18
CA ASN A 32 -7.89 8.24 2.64
C ASN A 32 -6.76 8.01 3.69
N GLY A 33 -7.05 7.26 4.76
CA GLY A 33 -6.24 7.27 5.99
C GLY A 33 -5.70 5.90 6.43
N ALA A 34 -6.01 4.81 5.72
CA ALA A 34 -5.51 3.47 6.04
C ALA A 34 -4.13 3.22 5.41
N ILE A 35 -3.27 4.24 5.47
CA ILE A 35 -1.90 4.27 4.95
C ILE A 35 -0.97 4.97 5.94
N GLY A 36 0.28 4.54 6.00
CA GLY A 36 1.32 5.23 6.75
C GLY A 36 2.69 4.95 6.16
N ASN A 37 3.63 5.86 6.36
CA ASN A 37 5.03 5.71 5.92
C ASN A 37 5.95 5.90 7.12
N ALA A 38 6.90 5.00 7.30
CA ALA A 38 7.85 5.04 8.40
C ALA A 38 9.21 4.49 7.95
N ARG A 39 10.25 4.81 8.71
CA ARG A 39 11.53 4.13 8.63
C ARG A 39 11.48 2.90 9.52
N TRP A 40 11.63 1.73 8.94
CA TRP A 40 11.55 0.44 9.62
C TRP A 40 12.96 -0.09 9.84
N GLY A 41 13.33 -0.30 11.10
CA GLY A 41 14.62 -0.85 11.50
C GLY A 41 14.49 -2.30 11.92
N GLY A 42 15.36 -3.17 11.40
CA GLY A 42 15.25 -4.61 11.60
C GLY A 42 16.40 -5.41 11.04
N VAL A 43 16.19 -6.71 10.89
CA VAL A 43 17.09 -7.62 10.17
C VAL A 43 16.40 -8.15 8.92
N ARG A 44 17.15 -8.49 7.88
CA ARG A 44 16.57 -9.08 6.67
C ARG A 44 16.04 -10.47 7.00
N LEU A 45 14.81 -10.77 6.59
CA LEU A 45 14.24 -12.12 6.74
C LEU A 45 15.10 -13.15 6.00
N LYS A 46 15.64 -12.77 4.83
CA LYS A 46 16.61 -13.57 4.08
C LYS A 46 17.76 -14.09 4.94
N ASP A 47 18.40 -13.23 5.73
CA ASP A 47 19.58 -13.63 6.51
C ASP A 47 19.23 -14.63 7.62
N VAL A 48 18.03 -14.49 8.21
CA VAL A 48 17.49 -15.43 9.19
C VAL A 48 17.20 -16.78 8.54
N LEU A 49 16.58 -16.78 7.37
CA LEU A 49 16.27 -17.99 6.60
C LEU A 49 17.53 -18.70 6.09
N ASP A 50 18.54 -17.94 5.65
CA ASP A 50 19.83 -18.47 5.21
C ASP A 50 20.56 -19.18 6.35
N LYS A 51 20.46 -18.65 7.58
CA LYS A 51 21.08 -19.27 8.76
C LYS A 51 20.47 -20.62 9.12
N VAL A 52 19.16 -20.82 8.92
CA VAL A 52 18.49 -22.10 9.19
C VAL A 52 18.58 -23.08 8.02
N GLY A 53 18.83 -22.57 6.81
CA GLY A 53 18.97 -23.36 5.59
C GLY A 53 17.61 -23.74 4.99
N LEU A 54 17.22 -23.06 3.91
CA LEU A 54 15.98 -23.38 3.20
C LEU A 54 16.06 -24.72 2.47
N ALA A 55 15.04 -25.55 2.65
CA ALA A 55 14.89 -26.77 1.86
C ALA A 55 14.66 -26.41 0.37
N LYS A 56 15.21 -27.21 -0.56
CA LYS A 56 15.04 -27.00 -2.01
C LYS A 56 13.57 -26.95 -2.47
N LYS A 57 12.66 -27.56 -1.71
CA LYS A 57 11.22 -27.62 -1.96
C LYS A 57 10.42 -26.61 -1.12
N ALA A 58 11.08 -25.65 -0.47
CA ALA A 58 10.39 -24.57 0.23
C ALA A 58 9.56 -23.76 -0.78
N LEU A 59 8.28 -23.57 -0.48
CA LEU A 59 7.32 -22.92 -1.36
C LEU A 59 6.88 -21.56 -0.79
N GLU A 60 6.53 -21.54 0.49
CA GLU A 60 6.07 -20.35 1.20
C GLU A 60 6.77 -20.22 2.54
N VAL A 61 6.75 -19.00 3.09
CA VAL A 61 7.09 -18.73 4.49
C VAL A 61 5.86 -18.16 5.16
N SER A 62 5.33 -18.85 6.15
CA SER A 62 4.19 -18.40 6.96
C SER A 62 4.64 -17.70 8.23
N PHE A 63 3.76 -16.83 8.72
CA PHE A 63 3.99 -15.96 9.85
C PHE A 63 2.77 -16.03 10.76
N ASN A 64 3.01 -16.28 12.04
CA ASN A 64 1.99 -16.27 13.07
C ASN A 64 2.26 -15.14 14.08
N GLY A 65 1.20 -14.47 14.51
CA GLY A 65 1.22 -13.42 15.52
C GLY A 65 0.79 -13.93 16.88
N ALA A 66 1.08 -13.16 17.93
CA ALA A 66 0.61 -13.44 19.28
C ALA A 66 -0.88 -13.12 19.50
N ASP A 67 -1.54 -12.46 18.54
CA ASP A 67 -2.97 -12.22 18.59
C ASP A 67 -3.75 -13.50 18.30
N GLY A 68 -4.91 -13.63 18.95
CA GLY A 68 -5.79 -14.77 18.80
C GLY A 68 -7.25 -14.32 18.81
N PRO A 69 -8.14 -15.12 18.20
CA PRO A 69 -9.57 -14.88 18.25
C PRO A 69 -10.11 -15.05 19.67
N VAL A 70 -11.22 -14.36 19.97
CA VAL A 70 -11.94 -14.56 21.23
C VAL A 70 -12.66 -15.93 21.27
N VAL A 71 -12.97 -16.49 20.10
CA VAL A 71 -13.72 -17.75 19.97
C VAL A 71 -12.91 -18.72 19.11
N ASP A 72 -12.70 -19.94 19.61
CA ASP A 72 -11.86 -20.97 18.97
C ASP A 72 -12.25 -21.35 17.53
N LYS A 73 -13.52 -21.11 17.16
CA LYS A 73 -14.02 -21.37 15.80
C LYS A 73 -13.59 -20.31 14.78
N THR A 74 -13.18 -19.13 15.24
CA THR A 74 -12.69 -18.08 14.36
C THR A 74 -11.24 -18.42 13.97
N PRO A 75 -10.87 -18.38 12.68
CA PRO A 75 -9.51 -18.73 12.27
C PRO A 75 -8.46 -17.71 12.77
N ASP A 76 -7.35 -18.21 13.30
CA ASP A 76 -6.16 -17.41 13.64
C ASP A 76 -5.65 -16.61 12.43
N PHE A 77 -5.14 -15.39 12.68
CA PHE A 77 -4.58 -14.55 11.63
C PHE A 77 -3.16 -14.97 11.25
N VAL A 78 -3.07 -16.04 10.46
CA VAL A 78 -1.81 -16.52 9.87
C VAL A 78 -1.75 -16.14 8.41
N LYS A 79 -0.61 -15.59 7.96
CA LYS A 79 -0.37 -15.22 6.57
C LYS A 79 0.95 -15.79 6.09
N SER A 80 1.08 -15.97 4.78
CA SER A 80 2.33 -16.39 4.15
C SER A 80 2.72 -15.45 3.02
N VAL A 81 3.99 -15.53 2.61
CA VAL A 81 4.51 -14.97 1.37
C VAL A 81 5.25 -16.07 0.60
N PRO A 82 5.37 -15.98 -0.74
CA PRO A 82 6.16 -16.96 -1.48
C PRO A 82 7.64 -16.81 -1.10
N VAL A 83 8.41 -17.91 -1.16
CA VAL A 83 9.82 -17.90 -0.73
C VAL A 83 10.63 -16.80 -1.40
N TRP A 84 10.43 -16.56 -2.70
CA TRP A 84 11.16 -15.51 -3.43
C TRP A 84 10.92 -14.11 -2.83
N LYS A 85 9.75 -13.85 -2.24
CA LYS A 85 9.46 -12.59 -1.54
C LYS A 85 10.00 -12.61 -0.11
N ALA A 86 9.98 -13.77 0.56
CA ALA A 86 10.57 -13.93 1.88
C ALA A 86 12.08 -13.66 1.88
N VAL A 87 12.78 -14.09 0.82
CA VAL A 87 14.22 -13.86 0.63
C VAL A 87 14.53 -12.59 -0.16
N ASP A 88 13.54 -11.74 -0.45
CA ASP A 88 13.81 -10.41 -1.00
C ASP A 88 14.67 -9.63 0.00
N GLU A 89 15.68 -8.91 -0.49
CA GLU A 89 16.58 -8.14 0.37
C GLU A 89 15.80 -7.15 1.26
N ASN A 90 14.67 -6.63 0.81
CA ASN A 90 13.89 -5.61 1.49
C ASN A 90 12.83 -6.17 2.46
N THR A 91 12.61 -7.48 2.50
CA THR A 91 11.69 -8.10 3.47
C THR A 91 12.38 -8.19 4.82
N LEU A 92 11.81 -7.54 5.84
CA LEU A 92 12.43 -7.42 7.17
C LEU A 92 11.62 -8.11 8.25
N ILE A 93 12.33 -8.58 9.27
CA ILE A 93 11.81 -8.68 10.63
C ILE A 93 12.21 -7.38 11.34
N ALA A 94 11.25 -6.45 11.46
CA ALA A 94 11.47 -5.15 12.08
C ALA A 94 11.16 -5.19 13.58
N PHE A 95 11.96 -4.48 14.36
CA PHE A 95 11.78 -4.24 15.80
C PHE A 95 11.83 -2.73 16.15
N GLU A 96 12.10 -1.87 15.16
CA GLU A 96 12.06 -0.42 15.28
C GLU A 96 11.17 0.23 14.21
N MET A 97 10.54 1.35 14.59
CA MET A 97 9.78 2.24 13.72
C MET A 97 10.17 3.68 14.04
N ASN A 98 10.72 4.38 13.05
CA ASN A 98 11.23 5.75 13.15
C ASN A 98 12.36 5.95 14.16
N GLY A 99 13.20 4.93 14.37
CA GLY A 99 14.35 4.96 15.29
C GLY A 99 14.02 4.60 16.73
N GLU A 100 12.75 4.36 17.03
CA GLU A 100 12.26 3.92 18.34
C GLU A 100 11.78 2.46 18.28
N PRO A 101 11.72 1.75 19.42
CA PRO A 101 11.06 0.44 19.49
C PRO A 101 9.64 0.50 18.90
N LEU A 102 9.19 -0.60 18.28
CA LEU A 102 7.84 -0.68 17.74
C LEU A 102 6.80 -0.29 18.81
N PRO A 103 5.84 0.60 18.52
CA PRO A 103 4.68 0.77 19.37
C PRO A 103 3.86 -0.53 19.43
N HIS A 104 3.16 -0.77 20.54
CA HIS A 104 2.38 -2.00 20.75
C HIS A 104 1.45 -2.31 19.56
N TRP A 105 0.56 -1.37 19.20
CA TRP A 105 -0.40 -1.58 18.11
C TRP A 105 0.23 -1.72 16.71
N ASN A 106 1.50 -1.35 16.58
CA ASN A 106 2.30 -1.50 15.38
C ASN A 106 3.10 -2.81 15.36
N GLY A 107 3.00 -3.66 16.39
CA GLY A 107 3.50 -5.04 16.38
C GLY A 107 4.73 -5.27 17.25
N PHE A 108 4.89 -4.54 18.35
CA PHE A 108 5.94 -4.84 19.34
C PHE A 108 5.91 -6.32 19.79
N PRO A 109 7.06 -6.99 20.02
CA PRO A 109 8.42 -6.49 19.85
C PRO A 109 8.94 -6.63 18.42
N ALA A 110 8.27 -7.40 17.55
CA ALA A 110 8.71 -7.64 16.19
C ALA A 110 7.55 -7.84 15.23
N ARG A 111 7.72 -7.36 14.00
CA ARG A 111 6.78 -7.53 12.89
C ARG A 111 7.48 -7.86 11.58
N ILE A 112 6.76 -8.47 10.65
CA ILE A 112 7.20 -8.57 9.25
C ILE A 112 6.88 -7.27 8.54
N ILE A 113 7.84 -6.81 7.73
CA ILE A 113 7.70 -5.72 6.76
C ILE A 113 7.87 -6.34 5.37
N VAL A 114 6.90 -6.15 4.48
CA VAL A 114 6.94 -6.63 3.10
C VAL A 114 6.79 -5.44 2.15
N PRO A 115 7.86 -4.63 1.94
CA PRO A 115 7.77 -3.39 1.18
C PRO A 115 7.18 -3.59 -0.22
N GLY A 116 6.33 -2.65 -0.61
CA GLY A 116 5.63 -2.66 -1.89
C GLY A 116 4.38 -3.55 -1.94
N TRP A 117 4.18 -4.46 -0.98
CA TRP A 117 2.98 -5.26 -0.86
C TRP A 117 2.00 -4.66 0.15
N THR A 118 0.71 -4.93 -0.04
CA THR A 118 -0.34 -4.48 0.89
C THR A 118 -0.12 -5.05 2.30
N ALA A 119 -0.60 -4.31 3.30
CA ALA A 119 -0.28 -4.52 4.71
C ALA A 119 -0.78 -5.85 5.30
N THR A 120 -1.64 -6.60 4.60
CA THR A 120 -2.11 -7.92 5.05
C THR A 120 -0.95 -8.90 5.26
N TYR A 121 0.18 -8.73 4.57
CA TYR A 121 1.38 -9.57 4.76
C TYR A 121 2.34 -9.07 5.85
N TRP A 122 2.08 -7.89 6.41
CA TRP A 122 2.98 -7.25 7.37
C TRP A 122 2.62 -7.68 8.80
N MET A 123 2.76 -8.98 9.06
CA MET A 123 2.32 -9.61 10.30
C MET A 123 2.94 -8.97 11.54
N LYS A 124 2.10 -8.65 12.52
CA LYS A 124 2.49 -8.00 13.78
C LYS A 124 2.69 -9.03 14.90
N HIS A 125 3.40 -8.65 15.96
CA HIS A 125 3.57 -9.48 17.16
C HIS A 125 4.09 -10.89 16.83
N ILE A 126 5.09 -10.99 15.96
CA ILE A 126 5.54 -12.28 15.44
C ILE A 126 6.00 -13.21 16.55
N VAL A 127 5.45 -14.42 16.55
CA VAL A 127 5.83 -15.51 17.45
C VAL A 127 6.40 -16.71 16.69
N ASP A 128 5.86 -17.01 15.50
CA ASP A 128 6.31 -18.14 14.68
C ASP A 128 6.58 -17.71 13.22
N ILE A 129 7.62 -18.32 12.64
CA ILE A 129 7.96 -18.23 11.22
C ILE A 129 8.26 -19.64 10.71
N ASP A 130 7.41 -20.15 9.83
CA ASP A 130 7.53 -21.53 9.32
C ASP A 130 7.79 -21.55 7.81
N VAL A 131 8.65 -22.48 7.39
CA VAL A 131 8.93 -22.73 5.98
C VAL A 131 8.06 -23.89 5.50
N LEU A 132 7.15 -23.59 4.58
CA LEU A 132 6.14 -24.53 4.10
C LEU A 132 6.55 -25.16 2.77
N LYS A 133 6.23 -26.44 2.59
CA LYS A 133 6.41 -27.18 1.32
C LYS A 133 5.14 -27.22 0.46
N GLU A 134 4.02 -26.85 1.05
CA GLU A 134 2.70 -26.81 0.44
C GLU A 134 2.09 -25.41 0.68
N PRO A 135 1.15 -24.95 -0.17
CA PRO A 135 0.54 -23.65 0.02
C PRO A 135 -0.21 -23.60 1.36
N LEU A 136 -0.03 -22.54 2.15
CA LEU A 136 -0.77 -22.34 3.39
C LEU A 136 -2.28 -22.41 3.14
N GLN A 137 -2.98 -23.28 3.88
CA GLN A 137 -4.43 -23.43 3.79
C GLN A 137 -5.11 -22.81 5.01
N ASN A 138 -5.68 -21.62 4.86
CA ASN A 138 -6.55 -20.99 5.85
C ASN A 138 -7.48 -19.93 5.23
N PHE A 139 -8.41 -19.42 6.03
CA PHE A 139 -9.34 -18.37 5.62
C PHE A 139 -8.64 -17.10 5.10
N TRP A 140 -7.57 -16.64 5.77
CA TRP A 140 -6.94 -15.35 5.49
C TRP A 140 -6.09 -15.32 4.21
N VAL A 141 -5.80 -16.46 3.61
CA VAL A 141 -5.10 -16.60 2.33
C VAL A 141 -6.01 -17.16 1.22
N ASN A 142 -6.81 -18.18 1.51
CA ASN A 142 -7.62 -18.84 0.47
C ASN A 142 -8.95 -18.10 0.20
N THR A 143 -9.48 -17.34 1.17
CA THR A 143 -10.79 -16.68 1.05
C THR A 143 -10.67 -15.16 1.14
N ALA A 144 -10.09 -14.64 2.22
CA ALA A 144 -9.93 -13.20 2.41
C ALA A 144 -8.76 -12.63 1.59
N TYR A 145 -8.74 -11.31 1.44
CA TYR A 145 -7.67 -10.58 0.74
C TYR A 145 -7.41 -11.06 -0.70
N ARG A 146 -8.48 -11.40 -1.43
CA ARG A 146 -8.41 -11.75 -2.86
C ARG A 146 -9.04 -10.66 -3.73
N ILE A 147 -8.51 -10.52 -4.93
CA ILE A 147 -8.98 -9.60 -5.98
C ILE A 147 -9.31 -10.39 -7.24
N PRO A 148 -10.20 -9.90 -8.11
CA PRO A 148 -10.46 -10.53 -9.40
C PRO A 148 -9.17 -10.65 -10.22
N LYS A 149 -8.90 -11.86 -10.72
CA LYS A 149 -7.70 -12.16 -11.49
C LYS A 149 -7.70 -11.35 -12.80
N GLY A 150 -6.62 -10.61 -13.04
CA GLY A 150 -6.45 -9.79 -14.26
C GLY A 150 -7.12 -8.41 -14.24
N LEU A 151 -7.87 -8.06 -13.18
CA LEU A 151 -8.49 -6.73 -13.09
C LEU A 151 -7.45 -5.62 -12.80
N PHE A 152 -6.41 -5.94 -12.04
CA PHE A 152 -5.34 -5.02 -11.66
C PHE A 152 -4.01 -5.45 -12.30
N PRO A 153 -3.10 -4.52 -12.62
CA PRO A 153 -1.83 -4.81 -13.29
C PRO A 153 -0.78 -5.37 -12.30
N VAL A 154 -1.09 -6.50 -11.66
CA VAL A 154 -0.21 -7.16 -10.69
C VAL A 154 0.93 -7.91 -11.40
N VAL A 155 2.17 -7.61 -11.04
CA VAL A 155 3.38 -8.23 -11.63
C VAL A 155 3.90 -9.34 -10.70
N GLN A 156 4.09 -9.01 -9.43
CA GLN A 156 4.54 -9.91 -8.37
C GLN A 156 3.39 -10.77 -7.84
N ARG A 157 3.01 -11.78 -8.63
CA ARG A 157 1.92 -12.70 -8.29
C ARG A 157 2.32 -13.73 -7.23
N PHE A 158 1.36 -14.13 -6.41
CA PHE A 158 1.52 -15.19 -5.42
C PHE A 158 1.03 -16.54 -5.98
N VAL A 159 1.80 -17.09 -6.92
CA VAL A 159 1.37 -18.20 -7.81
C VAL A 159 0.99 -19.47 -7.05
N SER A 160 1.65 -19.81 -5.94
CA SER A 160 1.29 -20.99 -5.13
C SER A 160 -0.12 -20.90 -4.53
N GLN A 161 -0.65 -19.70 -4.40
CA GLN A 161 -1.99 -19.40 -3.88
C GLN A 161 -2.96 -19.02 -5.00
N GLU A 162 -2.60 -19.25 -6.27
CA GLU A 162 -3.42 -18.95 -7.44
C GLU A 162 -3.60 -20.20 -8.33
N PRO A 163 -4.54 -21.10 -7.98
CA PRO A 163 -4.89 -22.23 -8.83
C PRO A 163 -5.24 -21.77 -10.26
N VAL A 164 -4.93 -22.60 -11.26
CA VAL A 164 -5.06 -22.25 -12.69
C VAL A 164 -6.42 -21.65 -13.03
N ASP A 165 -7.49 -22.28 -12.56
CA ASP A 165 -8.89 -21.90 -12.84
C ASP A 165 -9.49 -20.95 -11.81
N SER A 166 -8.69 -20.41 -10.88
CA SER A 166 -9.21 -19.49 -9.88
C SER A 166 -9.63 -18.17 -10.53
N PRO A 167 -10.88 -17.70 -10.31
CA PRO A 167 -11.32 -16.39 -10.80
C PRO A 167 -10.70 -15.23 -10.00
N THR A 168 -9.99 -15.53 -8.91
CA THR A 168 -9.37 -14.55 -8.03
C THR A 168 -7.91 -14.89 -7.74
N THR A 169 -7.12 -13.87 -7.47
CA THR A 169 -5.72 -14.02 -7.03
C THR A 169 -5.56 -13.31 -5.69
N PRO A 170 -4.62 -13.72 -4.81
CA PRO A 170 -4.33 -12.94 -3.61
C PRO A 170 -3.90 -11.53 -4.01
N ILE A 171 -4.39 -10.53 -3.28
CA ILE A 171 -3.88 -9.17 -3.42
C ILE A 171 -2.41 -9.16 -3.03
N THR A 172 -1.51 -8.57 -3.81
CA THR A 172 -0.07 -8.51 -3.48
C THR A 172 0.41 -7.07 -3.43
N GLU A 173 0.90 -6.54 -4.54
CA GLU A 173 1.51 -5.22 -4.65
C GLU A 173 0.53 -4.08 -4.47
N ILE A 174 1.00 -2.97 -3.91
CA ILE A 174 0.27 -1.71 -3.89
C ILE A 174 0.25 -1.13 -5.30
N VAL A 175 -0.93 -0.70 -5.76
CA VAL A 175 -1.10 0.04 -7.02
C VAL A 175 -0.74 1.53 -6.84
N VAL A 176 -0.31 2.18 -7.91
CA VAL A 176 0.04 3.62 -7.92
C VAL A 176 -1.12 4.46 -7.37
N ASN A 177 -0.81 5.36 -6.44
CA ASN A 177 -1.75 6.28 -5.82
C ASN A 177 -1.13 7.67 -5.61
N SER A 178 -1.98 8.68 -5.48
CA SER A 178 -1.64 10.01 -4.99
C SER A 178 -2.83 10.66 -4.28
N LEU A 179 -2.52 11.55 -3.34
CA LEU A 179 -3.48 12.31 -2.56
C LEU A 179 -3.00 13.75 -2.35
N ILE A 180 -3.94 14.68 -2.40
CA ILE A 180 -3.87 16.02 -1.83
C ILE A 180 -4.06 15.89 -0.31
N THR A 181 -3.25 16.60 0.45
CA THR A 181 -3.18 16.46 1.93
C THR A 181 -3.38 17.77 2.68
N ASN A 182 -3.35 18.92 2.00
CA ASN A 182 -3.45 20.24 2.63
C ASN A 182 -4.74 20.99 2.30
N LEU A 183 -5.61 20.41 1.47
CA LEU A 183 -6.90 20.97 1.08
C LEU A 183 -7.96 19.87 1.19
N GLU A 184 -9.17 20.29 1.53
CA GLU A 184 -10.35 19.43 1.59
C GLU A 184 -11.30 19.76 0.44
N ASP A 185 -12.24 18.85 0.19
CA ASP A 185 -13.29 19.09 -0.80
C ASP A 185 -14.18 20.26 -0.36
N GLY A 186 -14.44 21.19 -1.28
CA GLY A 186 -15.17 22.43 -1.01
C GLY A 186 -14.33 23.55 -0.40
N ALA A 187 -13.01 23.40 -0.26
CA ALA A 187 -12.15 24.45 0.31
C ALA A 187 -12.25 25.78 -0.47
N GLU A 188 -12.32 26.90 0.27
CA GLU A 188 -12.37 28.24 -0.30
C GLU A 188 -10.96 28.78 -0.59
N VAL A 189 -10.78 29.30 -1.80
CA VAL A 189 -9.53 29.93 -2.26
C VAL A 189 -9.82 31.28 -2.91
N LYS A 190 -8.87 32.22 -2.87
CA LYS A 190 -9.11 33.57 -3.38
C LYS A 190 -8.68 33.71 -4.85
N ALA A 191 -9.53 34.29 -5.68
CA ALA A 191 -9.16 34.67 -7.05
C ALA A 191 -7.94 35.61 -7.04
N GLY A 192 -7.03 35.42 -8.01
CA GLY A 192 -5.81 36.22 -8.17
C GLY A 192 -4.75 36.00 -7.09
N ARG A 193 -4.94 35.06 -6.14
CA ARG A 193 -3.94 34.71 -5.14
C ARG A 193 -3.35 33.32 -5.39
N PRO A 194 -2.02 33.15 -5.31
CA PRO A 194 -1.41 31.83 -5.39
C PRO A 194 -1.88 30.90 -4.27
N VAL A 195 -2.12 29.65 -4.63
CA VAL A 195 -2.47 28.55 -3.73
C VAL A 195 -1.52 27.39 -3.97
N ASP A 196 -0.90 26.92 -2.90
CA ASP A 196 -0.14 25.68 -2.91
C ASP A 196 -1.07 24.48 -2.74
N ILE A 197 -0.97 23.52 -3.65
CA ILE A 197 -1.51 22.17 -3.51
C ILE A 197 -0.34 21.26 -3.15
N LYS A 198 -0.48 20.50 -2.06
CA LYS A 198 0.56 19.63 -1.50
C LYS A 198 0.00 18.25 -1.25
N GLY A 199 0.83 17.26 -1.47
CA GLY A 199 0.37 15.89 -1.34
C GLY A 199 1.48 14.86 -1.24
N ILE A 200 1.04 13.62 -1.30
CA ILE A 200 1.89 12.43 -1.34
C ILE A 200 1.49 11.57 -2.55
N ALA A 201 2.44 10.80 -3.06
CA ALA A 201 2.23 9.79 -4.09
C ALA A 201 3.08 8.56 -3.76
N TRP A 202 2.62 7.36 -4.07
CA TRP A 202 3.33 6.13 -3.75
C TRP A 202 2.90 4.98 -4.66
N ASP A 203 3.68 3.91 -4.67
CA ASP A 203 3.41 2.70 -5.44
C ASP A 203 4.03 1.46 -4.79
N GLY A 204 3.98 0.32 -5.50
CA GLY A 204 4.53 -0.96 -5.06
C GLY A 204 6.06 -1.05 -5.04
N GLY A 205 6.80 0.04 -5.23
CA GLY A 205 8.27 0.03 -5.25
C GLY A 205 8.93 0.23 -6.60
N TYR A 206 8.18 0.64 -7.63
CA TYR A 206 8.75 0.98 -8.94
C TYR A 206 9.19 2.45 -9.02
N GLY A 207 8.78 3.27 -8.05
CA GLY A 207 9.23 4.64 -7.88
C GLY A 207 8.39 5.65 -8.65
N ILE A 208 7.84 6.63 -7.93
CA ILE A 208 7.08 7.73 -8.51
C ILE A 208 8.01 8.67 -9.29
N ILE A 209 7.73 8.86 -10.56
CA ILE A 209 8.48 9.75 -11.46
C ILE A 209 7.72 11.04 -11.79
N GLU A 210 6.41 11.05 -11.58
CA GLU A 210 5.57 12.20 -11.87
C GLU A 210 4.31 12.21 -11.01
N VAL A 211 3.89 13.41 -10.64
CA VAL A 211 2.52 13.71 -10.21
C VAL A 211 2.02 14.83 -11.11
N ALA A 212 1.01 14.55 -11.93
CA ALA A 212 0.36 15.52 -12.78
C ALA A 212 -0.84 16.14 -12.03
N VAL A 213 -0.98 17.46 -12.12
CA VAL A 213 -2.06 18.23 -11.52
C VAL A 213 -2.82 18.93 -12.64
N SER A 214 -4.14 18.75 -12.65
CA SER A 214 -5.06 19.56 -13.45
C SER A 214 -5.82 20.49 -12.52
N THR A 215 -5.99 21.74 -12.93
CA THR A 215 -6.77 22.77 -12.22
C THR A 215 -8.00 23.21 -13.02
N ASP A 216 -8.32 22.50 -14.10
CA ASP A 216 -9.35 22.80 -15.09
C ASP A 216 -10.15 21.55 -15.49
N SER A 217 -10.44 20.71 -14.48
CA SER A 217 -11.27 19.50 -14.62
C SER A 217 -10.71 18.47 -15.61
N GLY A 218 -9.40 18.35 -15.71
CA GLY A 218 -8.69 17.38 -16.54
C GLY A 218 -8.36 17.84 -17.97
N SER A 219 -8.65 19.10 -18.32
CA SER A 219 -8.42 19.62 -19.67
C SER A 219 -6.93 19.83 -19.96
N THR A 220 -6.19 20.38 -19.00
CA THR A 220 -4.74 20.53 -19.07
C THR A 220 -4.07 19.98 -17.81
N TRP A 221 -2.81 19.58 -17.96
CA TRP A 221 -2.03 18.93 -16.90
C TRP A 221 -0.66 19.57 -16.80
N THR A 222 -0.24 19.83 -15.56
CA THR A 222 1.10 20.33 -15.25
C THR A 222 1.75 19.40 -14.24
N SER A 223 3.03 19.06 -14.44
CA SER A 223 3.76 18.25 -13.48
C SER A 223 4.03 19.05 -12.19
N ALA A 224 3.72 18.45 -11.05
CA ALA A 224 4.08 18.96 -9.73
C ALA A 224 5.59 18.77 -9.47
N LYS A 225 6.13 19.60 -8.58
CA LYS A 225 7.49 19.44 -8.07
C LYS A 225 7.50 18.29 -7.05
N LEU A 226 8.22 17.22 -7.36
CA LEU A 226 8.46 16.13 -6.42
C LEU A 226 9.44 16.57 -5.31
N GLY A 227 9.16 16.14 -4.07
CA GLY A 227 9.95 16.43 -2.88
C GLY A 227 11.20 15.56 -2.76
N LYS A 228 11.68 15.34 -1.53
CA LYS A 228 12.83 14.47 -1.27
C LYS A 228 12.51 13.00 -1.58
N ASP A 229 13.47 12.29 -2.16
CA ASP A 229 13.43 10.84 -2.29
C ASP A 229 13.86 10.18 -0.98
N LEU A 230 13.01 9.32 -0.43
CA LEU A 230 13.31 8.53 0.77
C LEU A 230 13.51 7.05 0.45
N GLY A 231 13.55 6.68 -0.83
CA GLY A 231 13.64 5.31 -1.32
C GLY A 231 12.36 4.87 -2.03
N ARG A 232 12.49 3.88 -2.91
CA ARG A 232 11.41 3.45 -3.83
C ARG A 232 10.13 2.96 -3.17
N PHE A 233 10.17 2.53 -1.91
CA PHE A 233 8.99 2.06 -1.17
C PHE A 233 8.36 3.13 -0.27
N ALA A 234 9.03 4.27 -0.07
CA ALA A 234 8.48 5.39 0.65
C ALA A 234 7.53 6.19 -0.26
N TRP A 235 6.58 6.91 0.34
CA TRP A 235 5.85 7.89 -0.45
C TRP A 235 6.78 9.01 -0.90
N ARG A 236 6.45 9.64 -2.03
CA ARG A 236 7.05 10.84 -2.55
C ARG A 236 6.12 12.01 -2.30
N GLN A 237 6.55 12.97 -1.49
CA GLN A 237 5.83 14.24 -1.34
C GLN A 237 5.87 15.03 -2.65
N TRP A 238 4.89 15.89 -2.89
CA TRP A 238 4.85 16.76 -4.06
C TRP A 238 4.15 18.09 -3.75
N THR A 239 4.48 19.12 -4.54
CA THR A 239 3.88 20.45 -4.43
C THR A 239 3.62 21.05 -5.81
N HIS A 240 2.49 21.72 -5.97
CA HIS A 240 2.13 22.48 -7.16
C HIS A 240 1.51 23.82 -6.74
N SER A 241 1.91 24.93 -7.37
CA SER A 241 1.34 26.26 -7.10
C SER A 241 0.53 26.70 -8.31
N PHE A 242 -0.71 27.13 -8.07
CA PHE A 242 -1.56 27.70 -9.10
C PHE A 242 -2.25 28.96 -8.59
N THR A 243 -2.66 29.86 -9.49
CA THR A 243 -3.39 31.08 -9.16
C THR A 243 -4.74 31.05 -9.87
N PRO A 244 -5.86 30.86 -9.15
CA PRO A 244 -7.19 30.86 -9.75
C PRO A 244 -7.48 32.23 -10.39
N GLY A 245 -7.98 32.25 -11.63
CA GLY A 245 -8.23 33.50 -12.35
C GLY A 245 -9.52 34.21 -11.94
N GLN A 246 -10.65 33.49 -11.97
CA GLN A 246 -11.99 34.03 -11.70
C GLN A 246 -12.66 33.26 -10.57
N ALA A 247 -13.59 33.92 -9.88
CA ALA A 247 -14.47 33.29 -8.90
C ALA A 247 -15.36 32.22 -9.57
N GLY A 248 -15.67 31.16 -8.84
CA GLY A 248 -16.42 30.01 -9.35
C GLY A 248 -15.94 28.68 -8.79
N ALA A 249 -16.57 27.60 -9.23
CA ALA A 249 -16.12 26.25 -8.90
C ALA A 249 -14.92 25.87 -9.78
N ALA A 250 -13.88 25.29 -9.18
CA ALA A 250 -12.74 24.71 -9.88
C ALA A 250 -12.51 23.28 -9.39
N THR A 251 -12.31 22.33 -10.29
CA THR A 251 -11.98 20.95 -9.90
C THR A 251 -10.49 20.71 -10.09
N ILE A 252 -9.83 20.33 -8.99
CA ILE A 252 -8.44 19.88 -9.00
C ILE A 252 -8.42 18.37 -9.15
N ILE A 253 -7.60 17.86 -10.08
CA ILE A 253 -7.38 16.42 -10.24
C ILE A 253 -5.89 16.14 -10.09
N VAL A 254 -5.55 15.10 -9.33
CA VAL A 254 -4.16 14.65 -9.16
C VAL A 254 -3.98 13.20 -9.58
N ARG A 255 -2.90 12.94 -10.32
CA ARG A 255 -2.58 11.62 -10.83
C ARG A 255 -1.08 11.37 -10.78
N ALA A 256 -0.67 10.28 -10.14
CA ALA A 256 0.71 9.83 -10.15
C ALA A 256 1.01 8.85 -11.28
N ARG A 257 2.29 8.81 -11.69
CA ARG A 257 2.87 7.81 -12.59
C ARG A 257 4.20 7.31 -12.03
N ASN A 258 4.43 6.00 -12.13
CA ASN A 258 5.69 5.39 -11.69
C ASN A 258 6.63 5.07 -12.87
N ALA A 259 7.87 4.67 -12.56
CA ALA A 259 8.89 4.38 -13.57
C ALA A 259 8.57 3.18 -14.47
N ALA A 260 7.68 2.28 -14.02
CA ALA A 260 7.17 1.16 -14.81
C ALA A 260 6.03 1.57 -15.77
N GLY A 261 5.63 2.84 -15.77
CA GLY A 261 4.56 3.37 -16.63
C GLY A 261 3.15 3.19 -16.08
N ALA A 262 2.97 2.61 -14.89
CA ALA A 262 1.66 2.48 -14.25
C ALA A 262 1.16 3.84 -13.74
N THR A 263 -0.15 4.03 -13.73
CA THR A 263 -0.81 5.26 -13.30
C THR A 263 -2.18 4.97 -12.67
N GLN A 264 -2.78 5.99 -12.03
CA GLN A 264 -4.12 5.90 -11.47
C GLN A 264 -5.20 5.88 -12.56
N VAL A 265 -6.36 5.33 -12.22
CA VAL A 265 -7.51 5.20 -13.11
C VAL A 265 -8.49 6.37 -12.95
N ASP A 266 -9.32 6.61 -13.96
CA ASP A 266 -10.38 7.63 -13.91
C ASP A 266 -11.69 7.12 -13.34
N LYS A 267 -11.90 5.80 -13.33
CA LYS A 267 -13.12 5.16 -12.85
C LYS A 267 -12.78 3.99 -11.95
N LEU A 268 -13.66 3.70 -10.99
CA LEU A 268 -13.47 2.60 -10.06
C LEU A 268 -13.34 1.27 -10.81
N LEU A 269 -12.23 0.57 -10.58
CA LEU A 269 -12.11 -0.85 -10.92
C LEU A 269 -12.80 -1.66 -9.82
N PHE A 270 -14.12 -1.79 -9.96
CA PHE A 270 -14.97 -2.38 -8.93
C PHE A 270 -14.61 -3.84 -8.64
N ASN A 271 -14.59 -4.21 -7.37
CA ASN A 271 -14.53 -5.59 -6.88
C ASN A 271 -15.29 -5.70 -5.56
N GLY A 272 -15.88 -6.86 -5.29
CA GLY A 272 -16.77 -7.06 -4.15
C GLY A 272 -16.16 -6.89 -2.75
N ALA A 273 -14.83 -6.78 -2.65
CA ALA A 273 -14.13 -6.53 -1.38
C ALA A 273 -13.68 -5.06 -1.19
N GLY A 274 -13.87 -4.21 -2.22
CA GLY A 274 -13.47 -2.80 -2.18
C GLY A 274 -11.96 -2.58 -2.09
N TYR A 275 -11.15 -3.49 -2.63
CA TYR A 275 -9.70 -3.37 -2.59
C TYR A 275 -9.14 -2.57 -3.77
N HIS A 276 -7.93 -2.02 -3.59
CA HIS A 276 -7.19 -1.30 -4.64
C HIS A 276 -7.96 -0.13 -5.29
N ASN A 277 -8.75 0.60 -4.51
CA ASN A 277 -9.31 1.86 -5.00
C ASN A 277 -8.18 2.88 -5.21
N ASN A 278 -7.82 3.12 -6.47
CA ASN A 278 -6.77 4.05 -6.86
C ASN A 278 -7.24 5.11 -7.87
N ILE A 279 -8.53 5.48 -7.82
CA ILE A 279 -9.05 6.55 -8.69
C ILE A 279 -8.25 7.83 -8.47
N ALA A 280 -7.91 8.54 -9.55
CA ALA A 280 -7.28 9.87 -9.48
C ALA A 280 -8.14 10.78 -8.59
N GLN A 281 -7.55 11.33 -7.52
CA GLN A 281 -8.33 12.11 -6.57
C GLN A 281 -8.77 13.41 -7.22
N GLN A 282 -10.04 13.75 -7.02
CA GLN A 282 -10.64 15.02 -7.43
C GLN A 282 -11.06 15.77 -6.18
N LEU A 283 -10.81 17.07 -6.15
CA LEU A 283 -11.32 17.99 -5.12
C LEU A 283 -11.97 19.19 -5.80
N ALA A 284 -13.18 19.52 -5.39
CA ALA A 284 -13.81 20.79 -5.74
C ALA A 284 -13.24 21.90 -4.85
N LEU A 285 -12.88 23.02 -5.46
CA LEU A 285 -12.53 24.26 -4.78
C LEU A 285 -13.57 25.32 -5.10
N LYS A 286 -13.86 26.16 -4.11
CA LYS A 286 -14.70 27.34 -4.28
C LYS A 286 -13.80 28.57 -4.37
N VAL A 287 -13.64 29.09 -5.57
CA VAL A 287 -12.89 30.33 -5.80
C VAL A 287 -13.79 31.52 -5.46
N VAL A 288 -13.37 32.33 -4.49
CA VAL A 288 -14.06 33.52 -3.97
C VAL A 288 -13.30 34.81 -4.22
#